data_AF-X6M6J2-F1
#
_entry.id   AF-X6M6J2-F1
#
_cell.length_a   1.000
_cell.length_b   1.000
_cell.length_c   1.000
_cell.angle_alpha   90.00
_cell.angle_beta   90.00
_cell.angle_gamma   90.00
#
_symmetry.space_group_name_H-M   'P 1'
#
loop_
_entity.id
_entity.type
_entity.pdbx_description
1 polymer ?
#
loop_
_entity_poly.entity_id
_entity_poly.type
_entity_poly.pdbx_seq_one_letter_code
_entity_poly.pdbx_strand_id
1 'polypeptide(L)'
;MVNLGLSWSFSSHEQVILTALNVSGSALSFLGSLFIMTTYLWNQSLQKLAFQLLFYVSIADIIRSFGNLWGNLSDGNACKAQGFLSEFGGVASFFWIGFISVIMYGIVFEKGRWDTVTVEKLKRRAHWMIWPFALILAILPLTTDSYEDTGGWCFIGHESISQVWAFLCFYGWLWLVMLGTVILYCRLYSKLTDLQLNKLQLKSSHVSDEPDATLNSSQLNDLRAPITDNYDIDEQRKMRKRMLHMVRRMFFYPS
;
A
#
# COMPACT_ATOMS: atom_id res chain seq x y z
N MET A 1 17.40 -35.63 -15.27
CA MET A 1 16.69 -34.99 -14.14
C MET A 1 17.72 -34.71 -13.06
N VAL A 2 18.17 -33.46 -12.94
CA VAL A 2 19.14 -33.08 -11.91
C VAL A 2 18.37 -32.92 -10.60
N ASN A 3 18.49 -33.90 -9.70
CA ASN A 3 18.12 -33.73 -8.30
C ASN A 3 19.17 -32.81 -7.66
N LEU A 4 18.95 -31.50 -7.77
CA LEU A 4 19.58 -30.53 -6.88
C LEU A 4 18.93 -30.74 -5.51
N GLY A 5 19.58 -31.53 -4.65
CA GLY A 5 19.20 -31.79 -3.26
C GLY A 5 19.28 -30.56 -2.35
N LEU A 6 18.82 -29.40 -2.83
CA LEU A 6 18.55 -28.22 -2.03
C LEU A 6 17.19 -28.41 -1.39
N SER A 7 17.13 -29.22 -0.33
CA SER A 7 16.07 -29.05 0.66
C SER A 7 16.28 -27.67 1.28
N TRP A 8 15.45 -26.70 0.91
CA TRP A 8 15.40 -25.37 1.53
C TRP A 8 14.86 -25.51 2.96
N SER A 9 15.65 -26.15 3.83
CA SER A 9 15.33 -26.30 5.24
C SER A 9 16.20 -25.33 6.01
N PHE A 10 15.57 -24.34 6.63
CA PHE A 10 16.24 -23.47 7.57
C PHE A 10 16.86 -24.29 8.70
N SER A 11 18.06 -23.90 9.13
CA SER A 11 18.68 -24.39 10.36
C SER A 11 17.79 -24.04 11.57
N SER A 12 17.81 -24.85 12.63
CA SER A 12 17.05 -24.58 13.85
C SER A 12 17.32 -23.18 14.42
N HIS A 13 18.55 -22.68 14.30
CA HIS A 13 18.89 -21.32 14.72
C HIS A 13 18.23 -20.25 13.84
N GLU A 14 18.17 -20.47 12.53
CA GLU A 14 17.52 -19.55 11.59
C GLU A 14 16.01 -19.51 11.80
N GLN A 15 15.39 -20.68 12.05
CA GLN A 15 13.96 -20.75 12.34
C GLN A 15 13.58 -19.97 13.60
N VAL A 16 14.39 -20.07 14.66
CA VAL A 16 14.17 -19.30 15.90
C VAL A 16 14.25 -17.79 15.62
N ILE A 17 15.22 -17.34 14.83
CA ILE A 17 15.37 -15.93 14.46
C ILE A 17 14.18 -15.47 13.61
N LEU A 18 13.79 -16.24 12.59
CA LEU A 18 12.64 -15.93 11.73
C LEU A 18 11.35 -15.84 12.53
N THR A 19 11.13 -16.78 13.45
CA THR A 19 9.97 -16.79 14.34
C THR A 19 9.96 -15.56 15.24
N ALA A 20 11.10 -15.21 15.85
CA ALA A 20 11.21 -14.04 16.72
C ALA A 20 10.92 -12.73 15.96
N LEU A 21 11.44 -12.59 14.74
CA LEU A 21 11.18 -11.43 13.88
C LEU A 21 9.70 -11.37 13.46
N ASN A 22 9.11 -12.51 13.07
CA ASN A 22 7.71 -12.58 12.66
C ASN A 22 6.78 -12.22 13.83
N VAL A 23 6.98 -12.81 15.01
CA VAL A 23 6.14 -12.57 16.19
C VAL A 23 6.29 -11.14 16.69
N SER A 24 7.52 -10.61 16.79
CA SER A 24 7.73 -9.22 17.22
C SER A 24 7.16 -8.20 16.24
N GLY A 25 7.37 -8.39 14.93
CA GLY A 25 6.77 -7.56 13.89
C GLY A 25 5.24 -7.62 13.91
N SER A 26 4.68 -8.82 14.09
CA SER A 26 3.23 -9.02 14.18
C SER A 26 2.64 -8.41 15.45
N ALA A 27 3.35 -8.44 16.58
CA ALA A 27 2.92 -7.77 17.81
C ALA A 27 2.85 -6.25 17.62
N LEU A 28 3.88 -5.64 17.01
CA LEU A 28 3.88 -4.21 16.70
C LEU A 28 2.77 -3.83 15.72
N SER A 29 2.57 -4.63 14.66
CA SER A 29 1.51 -4.40 13.67
C SER A 29 0.12 -4.55 14.29
N PHE A 30 -0.08 -5.55 15.15
CA PHE A 30 -1.33 -5.76 15.87
C PHE A 30 -1.65 -4.58 16.78
N LEU A 31 -0.69 -4.13 17.59
CA LEU A 31 -0.85 -2.98 18.49
C LEU A 31 -1.10 -1.68 17.71
N GLY A 32 -0.36 -1.44 16.62
CA GLY A 32 -0.54 -0.29 15.76
C GLY A 32 -1.91 -0.26 15.09
N SER A 33 -2.35 -1.40 14.56
CA SER A 33 -3.66 -1.53 13.91
C SER A 33 -4.81 -1.39 14.91
N LEU A 34 -4.64 -1.95 16.12
CA LEU A 34 -5.60 -1.77 17.21
C LEU A 34 -5.68 -0.29 17.62
N PHE A 35 -4.56 0.42 17.70
CA PHE A 35 -4.53 1.85 18.00
C PHE A 35 -5.26 2.68 16.93
N ILE A 36 -5.08 2.37 15.64
CA ILE A 36 -5.82 3.04 14.55
C ILE A 36 -7.32 2.78 14.70
N MET A 37 -7.70 1.53 14.95
CA MET A 37 -9.09 1.11 15.12
C MET A 37 -9.75 1.81 16.32
N THR A 38 -9.11 1.84 17.48
CA THR A 38 -9.64 2.49 18.68
C THR A 38 -9.75 4.00 18.51
N THR A 39 -8.74 4.64 17.92
CA THR A 39 -8.75 6.09 17.63
C THR A 39 -9.92 6.46 16.71
N TYR A 40 -10.18 5.65 15.68
CA TYR A 40 -11.30 5.85 14.76
C TYR A 40 -12.67 5.74 15.46
N LEU A 41 -12.83 4.77 16.37
CA LEU A 41 -14.09 4.56 17.09
C LEU A 41 -14.35 5.63 18.15
N TRP A 42 -13.30 6.11 18.83
CA TRP A 42 -13.42 7.13 19.88
C TRP A 42 -13.75 8.50 19.30
N ASN A 43 -13.20 8.85 18.14
CA ASN A 43 -13.29 10.21 17.60
C ASN A 43 -14.17 10.29 16.35
N GLN A 44 -15.44 10.68 16.55
CA GLN A 44 -16.39 10.90 15.46
C GLN A 44 -15.94 11.99 14.46
N SER A 45 -15.12 12.95 14.89
CA SER A 45 -14.59 14.00 13.99
C SER A 45 -13.57 13.48 12.96
N LEU A 46 -13.00 12.30 13.21
CA LEU A 46 -12.03 11.64 12.32
C LEU A 46 -12.68 10.70 11.31
N GLN A 47 -14.01 10.53 11.28
CA GLN A 47 -14.71 9.62 10.36
C GLN A 47 -14.74 10.09 8.89
N LYS A 48 -13.70 10.78 8.45
CA LYS A 48 -13.44 11.13 7.06
C LYS A 48 -13.13 9.86 6.27
N LEU A 49 -13.42 9.89 4.98
CA LEU A 49 -13.22 8.76 4.06
C LEU A 49 -11.86 8.07 4.23
N ALA A 50 -10.77 8.82 4.34
CA ALA A 50 -9.43 8.26 4.50
C ALA A 50 -9.32 7.36 5.73
N PHE A 51 -9.82 7.80 6.89
CA PHE A 51 -9.78 7.01 8.12
C PHE A 51 -10.74 5.82 8.09
N GLN A 52 -11.89 5.94 7.41
CA GLN A 52 -12.79 4.80 7.21
C GLN A 52 -12.12 3.68 6.40
N LEU A 53 -11.36 4.03 5.37
CA LEU A 53 -10.64 3.04 4.57
C LEU A 53 -9.47 2.43 5.36
N LEU A 54 -8.73 3.25 6.11
CA LEU A 54 -7.67 2.75 7.00
C LEU A 54 -8.22 1.82 8.07
N PHE A 55 -9.42 2.06 8.59
CA PHE A 55 -10.08 1.16 9.53
C PHE A 55 -10.26 -0.25 8.96
N TYR A 56 -10.63 -0.39 7.68
CA TYR A 56 -10.77 -1.71 7.05
C TYR A 56 -9.43 -2.40 6.79
N VAL A 57 -8.39 -1.64 6.42
CA VAL A 57 -7.00 -2.15 6.34
C VAL A 57 -6.56 -2.67 7.71
N SER A 58 -6.81 -1.90 8.77
CA SER A 58 -6.45 -2.29 10.14
C SER A 58 -7.18 -3.56 10.61
N ILE A 59 -8.45 -3.79 10.21
CA ILE A 59 -9.13 -5.07 10.49
C ILE A 59 -8.38 -6.24 9.82
N ALA A 60 -8.01 -6.08 8.54
CA ALA A 60 -7.29 -7.11 7.81
C ALA A 60 -5.89 -7.39 8.42
N ASP A 61 -5.17 -6.33 8.81
CA ASP A 61 -3.87 -6.42 9.45
C ASP A 61 -3.93 -7.04 10.85
N ILE A 62 -4.99 -6.77 11.62
CA ILE A 62 -5.27 -7.43 12.91
C ILE A 62 -5.45 -8.93 12.70
N ILE A 63 -6.27 -9.35 11.72
CA ILE A 63 -6.52 -10.77 11.43
C ILE A 63 -5.21 -11.49 11.07
N ARG A 64 -4.43 -10.89 10.16
CA ARG A 64 -3.13 -11.43 9.75
C ARG A 64 -2.15 -11.53 10.92
N SER A 65 -2.01 -10.44 11.68
CA SER A 65 -1.08 -10.38 12.81
C SER A 65 -1.47 -11.34 13.91
N PHE A 66 -2.78 -11.53 14.14
CA PHE A 66 -3.29 -12.49 15.11
C PHE A 66 -2.88 -13.94 14.78
N GLY A 67 -2.97 -14.35 13.50
CA GLY A 67 -2.46 -15.65 13.06
C GLY A 67 -0.95 -15.77 13.27
N ASN A 68 -0.18 -14.77 12.83
CA ASN A 68 1.28 -14.78 12.93
C ASN A 68 1.83 -14.72 14.37
N LEU A 69 1.05 -14.20 15.33
CA LEU A 69 1.43 -14.17 16.75
C LEU A 69 1.57 -15.57 17.37
N TRP A 70 0.98 -16.60 16.77
CA TRP A 70 1.17 -17.98 17.22
C TRP A 70 2.60 -18.50 17.00
N GLY A 71 3.41 -17.82 16.18
CA GLY A 71 4.81 -18.15 15.96
C GLY A 71 5.01 -19.34 15.03
N ASN A 72 5.96 -20.21 15.36
CA ASN A 72 6.21 -21.42 14.58
C ASN A 72 5.41 -22.59 15.15
N LEU A 73 4.41 -23.05 14.39
CA LEU A 73 3.61 -24.21 14.72
C LEU A 73 4.04 -25.38 13.84
N SER A 74 4.20 -26.56 14.45
CA SER A 74 4.38 -27.79 13.69
C SER A 74 3.16 -28.10 12.83
N ASP A 75 3.36 -28.88 11.77
CA ASP A 75 2.29 -29.32 10.86
C ASP A 75 1.07 -29.86 11.63
N GLY A 76 -0.11 -29.36 11.28
CA GLY A 76 -1.36 -29.69 11.96
C GLY A 76 -2.43 -28.62 11.81
N ASN A 77 -3.56 -28.81 12.49
CA ASN A 77 -4.72 -27.92 12.35
C ASN A 77 -4.44 -26.49 12.81
N ALA A 78 -3.58 -26.31 13.82
CA ALA A 78 -3.19 -24.99 14.29
C ALA A 78 -2.34 -24.26 13.24
N CYS A 79 -1.45 -24.98 12.55
CA CYS A 79 -0.65 -24.44 11.45
C CYS A 79 -1.51 -24.05 10.24
N LYS A 80 -2.48 -24.88 9.87
CA LYS A 80 -3.45 -24.58 8.81
C LYS A 80 -4.29 -23.35 9.15
N ALA A 81 -4.74 -23.23 10.40
CA ALA A 81 -5.48 -22.06 10.88
C ALA A 81 -4.62 -20.80 10.86
N GLN A 82 -3.35 -20.89 11.26
CA GLN A 82 -2.40 -19.77 11.15
C GLN A 82 -2.23 -19.33 9.70
N GLY A 83 -1.90 -20.26 8.81
CA GLY A 83 -1.70 -19.97 7.38
C GLY A 83 -2.94 -19.34 6.76
N PHE A 84 -4.12 -19.89 7.04
CA PHE A 84 -5.40 -19.35 6.60
C PHE A 84 -5.63 -17.91 7.07
N LEU A 85 -5.44 -17.62 8.36
CA LEU A 85 -5.64 -16.26 8.90
C LEU A 85 -4.67 -15.26 8.29
N SER A 86 -3.40 -15.64 8.16
CA SER A 86 -2.33 -14.81 7.61
C SER A 86 -2.52 -14.53 6.12
N GLU A 87 -2.99 -15.51 5.37
CA GLU A 87 -3.36 -15.39 3.96
C GLU A 87 -4.60 -14.51 3.78
N PHE A 88 -5.70 -14.83 4.47
CA PHE A 88 -6.95 -14.08 4.38
C PHE A 88 -6.76 -12.60 4.73
N GLY A 89 -6.12 -12.31 5.87
CA GLY A 89 -5.82 -10.94 6.29
C GLY A 89 -4.84 -10.24 5.36
N GLY A 90 -3.81 -10.94 4.86
CA GLY A 90 -2.83 -10.38 3.92
C GLY A 90 -3.46 -9.97 2.60
N VAL A 91 -4.20 -10.87 1.97
CA VAL A 91 -4.88 -10.62 0.69
C VAL A 91 -5.90 -9.49 0.84
N ALA A 92 -6.74 -9.52 1.89
CA ALA A 92 -7.69 -8.45 2.14
C ALA A 92 -7.00 -7.09 2.32
N SER A 93 -5.89 -7.03 3.07
CA SER A 93 -5.13 -5.81 3.31
C SER A 93 -4.60 -5.22 1.99
N PHE A 94 -3.98 -6.03 1.14
CA PHE A 94 -3.49 -5.57 -0.17
C PHE A 94 -4.60 -4.98 -1.02
N PHE A 95 -5.74 -5.66 -1.14
CA PHE A 95 -6.86 -5.16 -1.94
C PHE A 95 -7.46 -3.87 -1.38
N TRP A 96 -7.56 -3.71 -0.07
CA TRP A 96 -7.99 -2.44 0.54
C TRP A 96 -7.00 -1.31 0.27
N ILE A 97 -5.69 -1.56 0.30
CA ILE A 97 -4.66 -0.58 -0.07
C ILE A 97 -4.80 -0.19 -1.56
N GLY A 98 -4.96 -1.17 -2.45
CA GLY A 98 -5.22 -0.91 -3.87
C GLY A 98 -6.48 -0.08 -4.09
N PHE A 99 -7.55 -0.38 -3.34
CA PHE A 99 -8.79 0.37 -3.38
C PHE A 99 -8.60 1.83 -2.94
N ILE A 100 -7.84 2.07 -1.85
CA ILE A 100 -7.47 3.43 -1.40
C ILE A 100 -6.76 4.19 -2.53
N SER A 101 -5.84 3.54 -3.23
CA SER A 101 -5.11 4.15 -4.36
C SER A 101 -6.05 4.58 -5.49
N VAL A 102 -7.03 3.74 -5.85
CA VAL A 102 -8.05 4.06 -6.86
C VAL A 102 -8.94 5.22 -6.43
N ILE A 103 -9.43 5.21 -5.19
CA ILE A 103 -10.25 6.30 -4.63
C ILE A 103 -9.48 7.63 -4.65
N MET A 104 -8.23 7.62 -4.18
CA MET A 104 -7.41 8.82 -4.13
C MET A 104 -7.15 9.38 -5.54
N TYR A 105 -6.85 8.50 -6.50
CA TYR A 105 -6.71 8.88 -7.90
C TYR A 105 -8.00 9.52 -8.45
N GLY A 106 -9.16 8.88 -8.23
CA GLY A 106 -10.46 9.40 -8.68
C GLY A 106 -10.78 10.79 -8.14
N ILE A 107 -10.62 10.99 -6.82
CA ILE A 107 -10.89 12.28 -6.15
C ILE A 107 -10.04 13.41 -6.72
N VAL A 108 -8.77 13.17 -7.06
CA VAL A 108 -7.87 14.21 -7.55
C VAL A 108 -8.05 14.52 -9.03
N PHE A 109 -8.27 13.50 -9.87
CA PHE A 109 -8.33 13.67 -11.32
C PHE A 109 -9.72 14.04 -11.84
N GLU A 110 -10.78 13.62 -11.16
CA GLU A 110 -12.16 13.82 -11.62
C GLU A 110 -12.96 14.66 -10.62
N LYS A 111 -12.49 15.89 -10.39
CA LYS A 111 -13.19 16.87 -9.55
C LYS A 111 -14.64 17.01 -9.98
N GLY A 112 -15.57 16.70 -9.09
CA GLY A 112 -17.01 16.80 -9.31
C GLY A 112 -17.73 15.51 -9.74
N ARG A 113 -17.02 14.44 -10.17
CA ARG A 113 -17.64 13.11 -10.44
C ARG A 113 -17.62 12.19 -9.22
N TRP A 114 -16.70 12.43 -8.29
CA TRP A 114 -16.54 11.65 -7.07
C TRP A 114 -17.20 12.38 -5.90
N ASP A 115 -18.53 12.43 -5.94
CA ASP A 115 -19.33 12.89 -4.82
C ASP A 115 -19.36 11.83 -3.70
N THR A 116 -19.78 12.25 -2.50
CA THR A 116 -19.81 11.36 -1.33
C THR A 116 -20.70 10.13 -1.55
N VAL A 117 -21.78 10.27 -2.31
CA VAL A 117 -22.70 9.15 -2.62
C VAL A 117 -22.03 8.11 -3.52
N THR A 118 -21.31 8.53 -4.57
CA THR A 118 -20.60 7.60 -5.46
C THR A 118 -19.51 6.85 -4.71
N VAL A 119 -18.73 7.55 -3.89
CA VAL A 119 -17.69 6.94 -3.06
C VAL A 119 -18.29 5.90 -2.10
N GLU A 120 -19.40 6.22 -1.43
CA GLU A 120 -20.05 5.30 -0.49
C GLU A 120 -20.59 4.05 -1.19
N LYS A 121 -21.18 4.21 -2.38
CA LYS A 121 -21.62 3.08 -3.21
C LYS A 121 -20.46 2.20 -3.62
N LEU A 122 -19.34 2.80 -4.04
CA LEU A 122 -18.16 2.05 -4.44
C LEU A 122 -17.52 1.33 -3.25
N LYS A 123 -17.44 1.98 -2.08
CA LYS A 123 -16.98 1.36 -0.84
C LYS A 123 -17.82 0.15 -0.47
N ARG A 124 -19.15 0.25 -0.55
CA ARG A 124 -20.07 -0.88 -0.33
C ARG A 124 -19.82 -2.02 -1.32
N ARG A 125 -19.60 -1.72 -2.59
CA ARG A 125 -19.22 -2.74 -3.59
C ARG A 125 -17.88 -3.37 -3.26
N ALA A 126 -16.90 -2.58 -2.86
CA ALA A 126 -15.59 -3.06 -2.45
C ALA A 126 -15.69 -4.04 -1.27
N HIS A 127 -16.56 -3.79 -0.28
CA HIS A 127 -16.82 -4.76 0.79
C HIS A 127 -17.33 -6.11 0.26
N TRP A 128 -18.31 -6.09 -0.65
CA TRP A 128 -18.89 -7.29 -1.24
C TRP A 128 -17.95 -8.02 -2.21
N MET A 129 -16.86 -7.38 -2.62
CA MET A 129 -15.85 -7.98 -3.51
C MET A 129 -14.62 -8.44 -2.73
N ILE A 130 -13.98 -7.53 -1.99
CA ILE A 130 -12.67 -7.76 -1.35
C ILE A 130 -12.75 -8.86 -0.30
N TRP A 131 -13.72 -8.80 0.63
CA TRP A 131 -13.79 -9.77 1.73
C TRP A 131 -14.10 -11.19 1.23
N PRO A 132 -15.13 -11.42 0.38
CA PRO A 132 -15.37 -12.76 -0.15
C PRO A 132 -14.24 -13.25 -1.06
N PHE A 133 -13.65 -12.36 -1.85
CA PHE A 133 -12.55 -12.75 -2.74
C PHE A 133 -11.31 -13.18 -1.95
N ALA A 134 -10.89 -12.40 -0.94
CA ALA A 134 -9.80 -12.80 -0.05
C ALA A 134 -10.10 -14.11 0.67
N LEU A 135 -11.36 -14.32 1.10
CA LEU A 135 -11.79 -15.56 1.75
C LEU A 135 -11.67 -16.76 0.80
N ILE A 136 -12.13 -16.63 -0.44
CA ILE A 136 -12.02 -17.69 -1.45
C ILE A 136 -10.54 -18.04 -1.67
N LEU A 137 -9.69 -17.03 -1.88
CA LEU A 137 -8.26 -17.26 -2.10
C LEU A 137 -7.58 -17.94 -0.92
N ALA A 138 -7.97 -17.63 0.32
CA ALA A 138 -7.44 -18.27 1.52
C ALA A 138 -7.97 -19.71 1.74
N ILE A 139 -9.19 -20.03 1.27
CA ILE A 139 -9.78 -21.36 1.37
C ILE A 139 -9.17 -22.33 0.35
N LEU A 140 -8.82 -21.86 -0.85
CA LEU A 140 -8.36 -22.72 -1.94
C LEU A 140 -7.17 -23.63 -1.54
N PRO A 141 -6.09 -23.13 -0.89
CA PRO A 141 -4.99 -23.98 -0.42
C PRO A 141 -5.40 -25.01 0.65
N LEU A 142 -6.51 -24.81 1.38
CA LEU A 142 -7.02 -25.82 2.34
C LEU A 142 -7.56 -27.07 1.61
N THR A 143 -8.02 -26.94 0.37
CA THR A 143 -8.63 -28.06 -0.37
C THR A 143 -7.64 -29.15 -0.75
N THR A 144 -6.35 -28.81 -0.84
CA THR A 144 -5.25 -29.72 -1.16
C THR A 144 -4.26 -29.87 -0.02
N ASP A 145 -4.64 -29.42 1.16
CA ASP A 145 -3.83 -29.46 2.37
C ASP A 145 -2.46 -28.75 2.28
N SER A 146 -2.41 -27.65 1.54
CA SER A 146 -1.16 -26.98 1.15
C SER A 146 -0.61 -25.98 2.17
N TYR A 147 -1.25 -25.80 3.33
CA TYR A 147 -0.69 -24.98 4.42
C TYR A 147 0.21 -25.85 5.31
N GLU A 148 1.50 -25.50 5.33
CA GLU A 148 2.58 -26.29 5.92
C GLU A 148 3.49 -25.38 6.76
N ASP A 149 4.27 -25.96 7.67
CA ASP A 149 5.34 -25.26 8.37
C ASP A 149 6.46 -24.88 7.39
N THR A 150 6.69 -23.58 7.22
CA THR A 150 7.75 -23.03 6.34
C THR A 150 9.00 -22.57 7.09
N GLY A 151 9.15 -22.98 8.36
CA GLY A 151 10.34 -22.77 9.19
C GLY A 151 10.32 -21.50 10.04
N GLY A 152 9.16 -20.89 10.30
CA GLY A 152 9.06 -19.71 11.14
C GLY A 152 7.64 -19.14 11.27
N TRP A 153 6.80 -19.51 10.31
CA TRP A 153 5.35 -19.39 10.36
C TRP A 153 4.76 -20.42 9.39
N CYS A 154 3.46 -20.64 9.52
CA CYS A 154 2.73 -21.48 8.58
C CYS A 154 2.30 -20.70 7.36
N PHE A 155 2.62 -21.23 6.18
CA PHE A 155 2.28 -20.62 4.89
C PHE A 155 1.98 -21.70 3.86
N ILE A 156 1.63 -21.27 2.65
CA ILE A 156 1.46 -22.18 1.53
C ILE A 156 2.84 -22.80 1.20
N GLY A 157 2.91 -24.13 1.26
CA GLY A 157 4.15 -24.90 1.18
C GLY A 157 4.89 -24.82 -0.16
N HIS A 158 6.00 -25.55 -0.24
CA HIS A 158 6.91 -25.53 -1.40
C HIS A 158 6.76 -26.73 -2.34
N GLU A 159 5.82 -27.63 -2.09
CA GLU A 159 5.50 -28.71 -3.03
C GLU A 159 4.90 -28.19 -4.35
N SER A 160 4.92 -29.00 -5.40
CA SER A 160 4.50 -28.59 -6.75
C SER A 160 3.08 -28.00 -6.80
N ILE A 161 2.11 -28.56 -6.08
CA ILE A 161 0.73 -28.05 -6.01
C ILE A 161 0.64 -26.80 -5.13
N SER A 162 1.35 -26.79 -4.00
CA SER A 162 1.40 -25.68 -3.05
C SER A 162 2.03 -24.43 -3.68
N GLN A 163 3.06 -24.58 -4.51
CA GLN A 163 3.66 -23.46 -5.27
C GLN A 163 2.66 -22.80 -6.23
N VAL A 164 1.83 -23.60 -6.92
CA VAL A 164 0.79 -23.08 -7.80
C VAL A 164 -0.23 -22.27 -7.00
N TRP A 165 -0.64 -22.77 -5.83
CA TRP A 165 -1.51 -22.03 -4.92
C TRP A 165 -0.87 -20.75 -4.41
N ALA A 166 0.40 -20.78 -4.00
CA ALA A 166 1.11 -19.59 -3.52
C ALA A 166 1.15 -18.50 -4.61
N PHE A 167 1.39 -18.88 -5.86
CA PHE A 167 1.36 -17.93 -6.98
C PHE A 167 -0.04 -17.40 -7.27
N LEU A 168 -1.04 -18.29 -7.37
CA LEU A 168 -2.40 -17.91 -7.79
C LEU A 168 -3.24 -17.24 -6.70
N CYS A 169 -3.01 -17.57 -5.42
CA CYS A 169 -3.79 -17.04 -4.31
C CYS A 169 -3.11 -15.84 -3.63
N PHE A 170 -1.77 -15.79 -3.63
CA PHE A 170 -1.03 -14.75 -2.93
C PHE A 170 -0.19 -13.88 -3.86
N TYR A 171 0.90 -14.41 -4.41
CA TYR A 171 1.93 -13.60 -5.06
C TYR A 171 1.44 -12.89 -6.33
N GLY A 172 0.65 -13.55 -7.16
CA GLY A 172 0.12 -12.97 -8.40
C GLY A 172 -0.72 -11.72 -8.12
N TRP A 173 -1.62 -11.80 -7.14
CA TRP A 173 -2.45 -10.66 -6.72
C TRP A 173 -1.65 -9.59 -6.01
N LEU A 174 -0.71 -9.97 -5.13
CA LEU A 174 0.20 -9.05 -4.46
C LEU A 174 0.96 -8.19 -5.47
N TRP A 175 1.60 -8.80 -6.47
CA TRP A 175 2.35 -8.08 -7.50
C TRP A 175 1.44 -7.19 -8.35
N LEU A 176 0.28 -7.69 -8.76
CA LEU A 176 -0.69 -6.93 -9.55
C LEU A 176 -1.15 -5.67 -8.81
N VAL A 177 -1.55 -5.82 -7.54
CA VAL A 177 -2.03 -4.71 -6.71
C VAL A 177 -0.91 -3.74 -6.36
N MET A 178 0.28 -4.25 -6.02
CA MET A 178 1.44 -3.41 -5.72
C MET A 178 1.84 -2.56 -6.93
N LEU A 179 1.94 -3.18 -8.12
CA LEU A 179 2.27 -2.46 -9.35
C LEU A 179 1.21 -1.41 -9.69
N GLY A 180 -0.08 -1.77 -9.63
CA GLY A 180 -1.18 -0.84 -9.86
C GLY A 180 -1.14 0.35 -8.91
N THR A 181 -0.93 0.08 -7.62
CA THR A 181 -0.81 1.09 -6.56
C THR A 181 0.35 2.05 -6.83
N VAL A 182 1.55 1.53 -7.14
CA VAL A 182 2.73 2.35 -7.46
C VAL A 182 2.46 3.25 -8.67
N ILE A 183 1.90 2.69 -9.75
CA ILE A 183 1.58 3.45 -10.97
C ILE A 183 0.58 4.58 -10.67
N LEU A 184 -0.48 4.30 -9.91
CA LEU A 184 -1.49 5.29 -9.55
C LEU A 184 -0.91 6.39 -8.66
N TYR A 185 -0.10 6.04 -7.66
CA TYR A 185 0.57 7.01 -6.80
C TYR A 185 1.58 7.88 -7.56
N CYS A 186 2.36 7.31 -8.48
CA CYS A 186 3.27 8.10 -9.32
C CYS A 186 2.50 9.11 -10.20
N ARG A 187 1.36 8.70 -10.77
CA ARG A 187 0.48 9.59 -11.54
C ARG A 187 -0.14 10.68 -10.66
N LEU A 188 -0.62 10.30 -9.48
CA LEU A 188 -1.18 11.20 -8.48
C LEU A 188 -0.16 12.28 -8.08
N TYR A 189 1.05 11.85 -7.69
CA TYR A 189 2.12 12.75 -7.30
C TYR A 189 2.46 13.74 -8.42
N SER A 190 2.68 13.23 -9.64
CA SER A 190 2.98 14.07 -10.81
C SER A 190 1.91 15.13 -11.06
N LYS A 191 0.63 14.77 -10.93
CA LYS A 191 -0.48 15.71 -11.14
C LYS A 191 -0.59 16.75 -10.03
N LEU A 192 -0.39 16.34 -8.77
CA LEU A 192 -0.41 17.26 -7.64
C LEU A 192 0.71 18.30 -7.76
N THR A 193 1.92 17.87 -8.14
CA THR A 193 3.04 18.78 -8.43
C THR A 193 2.68 19.75 -9.56
N ASP A 194 2.14 19.27 -10.68
CA ASP A 194 1.73 20.14 -11.81
C ASP A 194 0.69 21.19 -11.37
N LEU A 195 -0.26 20.82 -10.52
CA LEU A 195 -1.28 21.74 -9.99
C LEU A 195 -0.70 22.78 -9.04
N GLN A 196 0.25 22.40 -8.19
CA GLN A 196 0.94 23.33 -7.28
C GLN A 196 1.77 24.34 -8.05
N LEU A 197 2.53 23.88 -9.05
CA LEU A 197 3.33 24.74 -9.92
C LEU A 197 2.47 25.76 -10.65
N ASN A 198 1.36 25.34 -11.26
CA ASN A 198 0.45 26.25 -11.96
C ASN A 198 -0.16 27.30 -11.02
N LYS A 199 -0.49 26.93 -9.77
CA LYS A 199 -1.00 27.90 -8.77
C LYS A 199 0.04 28.93 -8.38
N LEU A 200 1.30 28.54 -8.22
CA LEU A 200 2.39 29.46 -7.90
C LEU A 200 2.64 30.44 -9.05
N GLN A 201 2.62 29.95 -10.29
CA GLN A 201 2.74 30.80 -11.48
C GLN A 201 1.61 31.82 -11.59
N LEU A 202 0.35 31.40 -11.36
CA LEU A 202 -0.80 32.31 -11.36
C LEU A 202 -0.72 33.36 -10.24
N LYS A 203 -0.23 32.96 -9.07
CA LYS A 203 -0.01 33.91 -7.96
C LYS A 203 1.05 34.95 -8.32
N SER A 204 2.14 34.53 -8.98
CA SER A 204 3.20 35.43 -9.45
C SER A 204 2.73 36.37 -10.57
N SER A 205 1.93 35.88 -11.52
CA SER A 205 1.39 36.73 -12.58
C SER A 205 0.41 37.78 -12.03
N HIS A 206 -0.47 37.40 -11.10
CA HIS A 206 -1.43 38.33 -10.51
C HIS A 206 -0.77 39.43 -9.66
N VAL A 207 0.38 39.15 -9.05
CA VAL A 207 1.19 40.17 -8.35
C VAL A 207 1.85 41.15 -9.34
N SER A 208 2.10 40.72 -10.58
CA SER A 208 2.74 41.56 -11.61
C SER A 208 1.77 42.52 -12.30
N ASP A 209 0.47 42.20 -12.28
CA ASP A 209 -0.59 43.00 -12.93
C ASP A 209 -1.23 44.06 -11.99
N GLU A 210 -0.84 44.13 -10.72
CA GLU A 210 -1.32 45.15 -9.78
C GLU A 210 -0.59 46.49 -10.05
N PRO A 211 -1.29 47.57 -10.45
CA PRO A 211 -0.66 48.80 -10.93
C PRO A 211 -0.04 49.59 -9.77
N ASP A 212 1.29 49.54 -9.72
CA ASP A 212 2.26 50.47 -9.11
C ASP A 212 1.68 51.48 -8.10
N ALA A 213 1.31 51.00 -6.91
CA ALA A 213 1.18 51.84 -5.73
C ALA A 213 2.54 51.94 -5.03
N THR A 214 3.42 52.80 -5.56
CA THR A 214 4.58 53.40 -4.88
C THR A 214 5.43 52.42 -4.04
N LEU A 215 6.23 51.57 -4.68
CA LEU A 215 7.18 50.73 -3.96
C LEU A 215 8.62 51.26 -4.07
N ASN A 216 9.16 51.69 -2.93
CA ASN A 216 10.47 52.34 -2.83
C ASN A 216 11.60 51.35 -3.19
N SER A 217 12.73 51.87 -3.69
CA SER A 217 13.91 51.08 -4.12
C SER A 217 14.48 50.14 -3.04
N SER A 218 14.17 50.37 -1.77
CA SER A 218 14.48 49.45 -0.66
C SER A 218 13.57 48.21 -0.62
N GLN A 219 12.27 48.35 -0.91
CA GLN A 219 11.34 47.21 -0.98
C GLN A 219 11.50 46.42 -2.28
N LEU A 220 11.94 47.07 -3.36
CA LEU A 220 12.32 46.42 -4.61
C LEU A 220 13.55 45.50 -4.46
N ASN A 221 14.42 45.74 -3.49
CA ASN A 221 15.55 44.85 -3.18
C ASN A 221 15.17 43.68 -2.26
N ASP A 222 14.20 43.84 -1.36
CA ASP A 222 13.63 42.72 -0.59
C ASP A 222 12.73 41.81 -1.44
N LEU A 223 12.03 42.37 -2.44
CA LEU A 223 11.26 41.59 -3.44
C LEU A 223 12.12 41.02 -4.59
N ARG A 224 13.37 41.51 -4.73
CA ARG A 224 14.39 40.97 -5.64
C ARG A 224 15.36 40.05 -4.90
N ALA A 225 14.86 39.23 -3.98
CA ALA A 225 15.54 37.97 -3.69
C ALA A 225 15.49 37.12 -4.99
N PRO A 226 16.64 36.84 -5.63
CA PRO A 226 16.65 36.25 -6.95
C PRO A 226 16.23 34.77 -6.87
N ILE A 227 15.21 34.40 -7.64
CA ILE A 227 15.21 33.15 -8.41
C ILE A 227 15.52 31.89 -7.57
N THR A 228 14.90 31.73 -6.40
CA THR A 228 14.85 30.41 -5.73
C THR A 228 13.70 29.58 -6.29
N ASP A 229 12.55 30.19 -6.61
CA ASP A 229 11.39 29.49 -7.15
C ASP A 229 11.65 28.91 -8.55
N ASN A 230 12.25 29.63 -9.49
CA ASN A 230 12.53 29.06 -10.83
C ASN A 230 13.59 27.95 -10.78
N TYR A 231 14.56 28.03 -9.87
CA TYR A 231 15.55 26.96 -9.64
C TYR A 231 14.89 25.72 -9.02
N ASP A 232 14.01 25.91 -8.02
CA ASP A 232 13.25 24.83 -7.40
C ASP A 232 12.29 24.17 -8.40
N ILE A 233 11.60 24.96 -9.23
CA ILE A 233 10.71 24.44 -10.29
C ILE A 233 11.47 23.60 -11.33
N ASP A 234 12.68 24.00 -11.72
CA ASP A 234 13.47 23.26 -12.70
C ASP A 234 14.08 21.98 -12.11
N GLU A 235 14.52 21.99 -10.85
CA GLU A 235 14.92 20.79 -10.12
C GLU A 235 13.75 19.84 -9.87
N GLN A 236 12.55 20.35 -9.56
CA GLN A 236 11.30 19.55 -9.49
C GLN A 236 10.97 18.90 -10.83
N ARG A 237 11.11 19.64 -11.96
CA ARG A 237 10.95 19.07 -13.31
C ARG A 237 12.01 18.00 -13.62
N LYS A 238 13.25 18.20 -13.19
CA LYS A 238 14.35 17.22 -13.35
C LYS A 238 14.09 15.96 -12.53
N MET A 239 13.68 16.10 -11.27
CA MET A 239 13.28 14.98 -10.40
C MET A 239 12.09 14.22 -10.99
N ARG A 240 11.07 14.92 -11.53
CA ARG A 240 9.96 14.29 -12.25
C ARG A 240 10.43 13.48 -13.46
N LYS A 241 11.31 14.04 -14.30
CA LYS A 241 11.87 13.32 -15.46
C LYS A 241 12.66 12.09 -15.01
N ARG A 242 13.44 12.19 -13.94
CA ARG A 242 14.20 11.08 -13.35
C ARG A 242 13.27 9.99 -12.80
N MET A 243 12.22 10.34 -12.04
CA MET A 243 11.25 9.40 -11.51
C MET A 243 10.44 8.70 -12.60
N LEU A 244 9.91 9.45 -13.58
CA LEU A 244 9.20 8.86 -14.72
C LEU A 244 10.10 7.92 -15.52
N HIS A 245 11.37 8.29 -15.69
CA HIS A 245 12.36 7.44 -16.35
C HIS A 245 12.71 6.21 -15.51
N MET A 246 12.79 6.33 -14.18
CA MET A 246 13.04 5.21 -13.25
C MET A 246 11.88 4.22 -13.26
N VAL A 247 10.64 4.70 -13.14
CA VAL A 247 9.42 3.87 -13.26
C VAL A 247 9.35 3.22 -14.65
N ARG A 248 9.68 3.97 -15.71
CA ARG A 248 9.72 3.42 -17.07
C ARG A 248 10.77 2.33 -17.23
N ARG A 249 11.96 2.48 -16.65
CA ARG A 249 13.01 1.45 -16.64
C ARG A 249 12.60 0.24 -15.81
N MET A 250 12.08 0.45 -14.61
CA MET A 250 11.73 -0.62 -13.69
C MET A 250 10.62 -1.54 -14.20
N PHE A 251 9.71 -1.04 -15.05
CA PHE A 251 8.53 -1.80 -15.47
C PHE A 251 8.41 -2.08 -16.98
N PHE A 252 9.06 -1.31 -17.85
CA PHE A 252 8.96 -1.51 -19.31
C PHE A 252 10.25 -2.01 -19.97
N TYR A 253 11.36 -2.06 -19.24
CA TYR A 253 12.62 -2.64 -19.69
C TYR A 253 13.25 -3.41 -18.51
N PRO A 254 12.76 -4.62 -18.19
CA PRO A 254 13.54 -5.52 -17.36
C PRO A 254 14.78 -5.88 -18.18
N SER A 255 15.93 -5.38 -17.74
CA SER A 255 17.24 -5.83 -18.23
C SER A 255 17.47 -7.29 -17.86
#